data_AF-Q7NQ08-F1
#
_entry.id   AF-Q7NQ08-F1
#
_cell.length_a   1.000
_cell.length_b   1.000
_cell.length_c   1.000
_cell.angle_alpha   90.00
_cell.angle_beta   90.00
_cell.angle_gamma   90.00
#
_symmetry.space_group_name_H-M   'P 1'
#
loop_
_entity.id
_entity.type
_entity.pdbx_description
1 polymer ?
#
loop_
_entity_poly.entity_id
_entity_poly.type
_entity_poly.pdbx_seq_one_letter_code
_entity_poly.pdbx_strand_id
1 'polypeptide(L)'
;MDQQTLQENREREWVRRLFEQKGIAPLDVRSLKCPAPDVGVQLSDGRRLAIEVTEVLSGEHTRRHARKKEIQQAPGGIDAIFTRPASALDVACRIEAKVGKDYHVPHGHQLQLLLAAGTVEHGGGSTSLLLYLSVQELNQLTHDMLERSRYQHAYLHLQLGSGLYEWTRRDGWREIHTPGLDRALETEMRQAGR
;
A
#
# COMPACT_ATOMS: atom_id res chain seq x y z
N MET A 1 -1.55 -1.72 -25.85
CA MET A 1 -2.27 -1.43 -24.59
C MET A 1 -1.70 -0.13 -24.06
N ASP A 2 -2.54 0.86 -23.76
CA ASP A 2 -2.06 2.16 -23.27
C ASP A 2 -1.61 2.08 -21.80
N GLN A 3 -0.82 3.07 -21.36
CA GLN A 3 -0.26 3.11 -20.01
C GLN A 3 -1.35 3.20 -18.93
N GLN A 4 -2.47 3.86 -19.23
CA GLN A 4 -3.59 4.00 -18.31
C GLN A 4 -4.26 2.64 -18.04
N THR A 5 -4.54 1.85 -19.08
CA THR A 5 -5.12 0.52 -18.91
C THR A 5 -4.19 -0.41 -18.12
N LEU A 6 -2.88 -0.31 -18.35
CA LEU A 6 -1.89 -1.07 -17.59
C LEU A 6 -1.89 -0.70 -16.10
N GLN A 7 -1.96 0.59 -15.80
CA GLN A 7 -2.05 1.09 -14.43
C GLN A 7 -3.35 0.60 -13.75
N GLU A 8 -4.49 0.79 -14.40
CA GLU A 8 -5.80 0.36 -13.89
C GLU A 8 -5.83 -1.17 -13.64
N ASN A 9 -5.24 -1.97 -14.54
CA ASN A 9 -5.11 -3.42 -14.36
C ASN A 9 -4.27 -3.76 -13.13
N ARG A 10 -3.15 -3.05 -12.93
CA ARG A 10 -2.23 -3.24 -11.81
C ARG A 10 -2.86 -2.90 -10.47
N GLU A 11 -3.60 -1.79 -10.40
CA GLU A 11 -4.30 -1.35 -9.19
C GLU A 11 -5.39 -2.36 -8.80
N ARG A 12 -6.17 -2.85 -9.77
CA ARG A 12 -7.17 -3.90 -9.51
C ARG A 12 -6.51 -5.20 -9.03
N GLU A 13 -5.37 -5.57 -9.60
CA GLU A 13 -4.63 -6.76 -9.18
C GLU A 13 -4.15 -6.66 -7.73
N TRP A 14 -3.58 -5.52 -7.34
CA TRP A 14 -3.17 -5.30 -5.95
C TRP A 14 -4.35 -5.35 -4.97
N VAL A 15 -5.50 -4.81 -5.37
CA VAL A 15 -6.74 -4.90 -4.58
C VAL A 15 -7.22 -6.34 -4.47
N ARG A 16 -7.16 -7.14 -5.54
CA ARG A 16 -7.53 -8.57 -5.49
C ARG A 16 -6.66 -9.34 -4.51
N ARG A 17 -5.33 -9.16 -4.58
CA ARG A 17 -4.38 -9.82 -3.66
C ARG A 17 -4.61 -9.44 -2.20
N LEU A 18 -4.92 -8.17 -1.93
CA LEU A 18 -5.31 -7.72 -0.58
C LEU A 18 -6.50 -8.56 -0.05
N PHE A 19 -7.56 -8.72 -0.84
CA PHE A 19 -8.74 -9.46 -0.39
C PHE A 19 -8.51 -10.98 -0.32
N GLU A 20 -7.76 -11.53 -1.27
CA GLU A 20 -7.31 -12.92 -1.24
C GLU A 20 -6.55 -13.22 0.05
N GLN A 21 -5.58 -12.37 0.42
CA GLN A 21 -4.84 -12.52 1.67
C GLN A 21 -5.74 -12.34 2.90
N LYS A 22 -6.78 -11.49 2.85
CA LYS A 22 -7.77 -11.41 3.94
C LYS A 22 -8.74 -12.60 3.98
N GLY A 23 -8.65 -13.55 3.05
CA GLY A 23 -9.59 -14.66 2.93
C GLY A 23 -11.01 -14.22 2.55
N ILE A 24 -11.14 -13.07 1.89
CA ILE A 24 -12.41 -12.49 1.48
C ILE A 24 -12.48 -12.58 -0.05
N ALA A 25 -13.55 -13.15 -0.60
CA ALA A 25 -13.81 -13.15 -2.03
C ALA A 25 -14.77 -12.00 -2.38
N PRO A 26 -14.32 -10.91 -3.03
CA PRO A 26 -15.22 -9.85 -3.46
C PRO A 26 -16.16 -10.33 -4.57
N LEU A 27 -17.36 -9.76 -4.60
CA LEU A 27 -18.34 -10.00 -5.68
C LEU A 27 -17.96 -9.26 -6.97
N ASP A 28 -17.39 -8.05 -6.84
CA ASP A 28 -16.96 -7.21 -7.96
C ASP A 28 -15.72 -6.40 -7.57
N VAL A 29 -14.81 -6.20 -8.52
CA VAL A 29 -13.62 -5.36 -8.42
C VAL A 29 -13.42 -4.64 -9.75
N ARG A 30 -13.63 -3.32 -9.76
CA ARG A 30 -13.62 -2.50 -10.98
C ARG A 30 -12.86 -1.20 -10.79
N SER A 31 -12.26 -0.69 -11.85
CA SER A 31 -11.65 0.63 -11.84
C SER A 31 -12.75 1.70 -11.84
N LEU A 32 -12.60 2.72 -11.02
CA LEU A 32 -13.44 3.91 -11.10
C LEU A 32 -12.71 4.99 -11.89
N LYS A 33 -13.43 6.04 -12.27
CA LYS A 33 -12.86 7.16 -13.01
C LYS A 33 -12.73 8.37 -12.09
N CYS A 34 -11.62 9.08 -12.25
CA CYS A 34 -11.40 10.39 -11.64
C CYS A 34 -12.66 11.26 -11.82
N PRO A 35 -13.16 11.96 -10.78
CA PRO A 35 -12.51 12.24 -9.49
C PRO A 35 -12.77 11.22 -8.37
N ALA A 36 -13.28 10.02 -8.67
CA ALA A 36 -13.39 8.94 -7.69
C ALA A 36 -12.00 8.32 -7.36
N PRO A 37 -11.88 7.61 -6.22
CA PRO A 37 -10.70 6.78 -5.92
C PRO A 37 -10.49 5.68 -6.97
N ASP A 38 -9.29 5.12 -7.08
CA ASP A 38 -8.92 4.26 -8.22
C ASP A 38 -9.80 3.00 -8.41
N VAL A 39 -10.20 2.32 -7.34
CA VAL A 39 -10.88 1.01 -7.43
C VAL A 39 -12.15 0.96 -6.57
N GLY A 40 -13.24 0.43 -7.14
CA GLY A 40 -14.48 0.10 -6.45
C GLY A 40 -14.57 -1.40 -6.17
N VAL A 41 -15.01 -1.77 -4.98
CA VAL A 41 -15.17 -3.16 -4.55
C VAL A 41 -16.55 -3.38 -3.94
N GLN A 42 -17.21 -4.48 -4.31
CA GLN A 42 -18.44 -4.94 -3.68
C GLN A 42 -18.19 -6.25 -2.94
N LEU A 43 -18.58 -6.30 -1.66
CA LEU A 43 -18.45 -7.49 -0.82
C LEU A 43 -19.80 -8.23 -0.69
N SER A 44 -19.73 -9.50 -0.32
CA SER A 44 -20.91 -10.38 -0.13
C SER A 44 -21.79 -9.96 1.06
N ASP A 45 -21.22 -9.27 2.04
CA ASP A 45 -21.95 -8.69 3.19
C ASP A 45 -22.69 -7.38 2.86
N GLY A 46 -22.69 -6.98 1.57
CA GLY A 46 -23.36 -5.77 1.09
C GLY A 46 -22.53 -4.50 1.20
N ARG A 47 -21.34 -4.52 1.83
CA ARG A 47 -20.46 -3.35 1.88
C ARG A 47 -19.93 -3.01 0.50
N ARG A 48 -19.76 -1.70 0.28
CA ARG A 48 -19.17 -1.12 -0.92
C ARG A 48 -17.98 -0.28 -0.52
N LEU A 49 -16.85 -0.49 -1.18
CA LEU A 49 -15.58 0.16 -0.85
C LEU A 49 -15.10 0.96 -2.05
N ALA A 50 -14.58 2.16 -1.80
CA ALA A 50 -13.84 2.93 -2.79
C ALA A 50 -12.40 3.04 -2.27
N ILE A 51 -11.48 2.39 -2.96
CA ILE A 51 -10.10 2.20 -2.55
C ILE A 51 -9.22 3.08 -3.43
N GLU A 52 -8.57 4.06 -2.81
CA GLU A 52 -7.44 4.74 -3.42
C GLU A 52 -6.23 3.83 -3.33
N VAL A 53 -5.54 3.63 -4.44
CA VAL A 53 -4.39 2.76 -4.54
C VAL A 53 -3.14 3.59 -4.72
N THR A 54 -2.05 3.14 -4.10
CA THR A 54 -0.79 3.82 -4.25
C THR A 54 0.39 2.91 -4.04
N GLU A 55 1.38 3.07 -4.89
CA GLU A 55 2.68 2.44 -4.73
C GLU A 55 3.51 3.22 -3.70
N VAL A 56 4.23 2.50 -2.84
CA VAL A 56 5.26 3.04 -1.92
C VAL A 56 6.61 2.58 -2.44
N LEU A 57 7.44 3.54 -2.84
CA LEU A 57 8.77 3.28 -3.35
C LEU A 57 9.82 3.62 -2.29
N SER A 58 10.97 2.95 -2.37
CA SER A 58 12.07 3.27 -1.47
C SER A 58 12.67 4.64 -1.73
N GLY A 59 13.02 5.32 -0.63
CA GLY A 59 13.65 6.64 -0.65
C GLY A 59 12.70 7.72 -1.14
N GLU A 60 11.39 7.45 -1.14
CA GLU A 60 10.35 8.40 -1.51
C GLU A 60 10.41 9.65 -0.61
N HIS A 61 10.61 9.47 0.69
CA HIS A 61 10.81 10.58 1.61
C HIS A 61 12.04 11.42 1.20
N THR A 62 13.20 10.77 1.02
CA THR A 62 14.44 11.47 0.64
C THR A 62 14.30 12.22 -0.68
N ARG A 63 13.73 11.60 -1.72
CA ARG A 63 13.53 12.21 -3.04
C ARG A 63 12.58 13.41 -2.96
N ARG A 64 11.50 13.31 -2.18
CA ARG A 64 10.53 14.40 -2.02
C ARG A 64 11.14 15.59 -1.27
N HIS A 65 11.94 15.34 -0.24
CA HIS A 65 12.62 16.39 0.52
C HIS A 65 13.84 16.97 -0.22
N ALA A 66 14.54 16.18 -1.03
CA ALA A 66 15.58 16.66 -1.94
C ALA A 66 14.99 17.63 -2.98
N ARG A 67 13.86 17.28 -3.61
CA ARG A 67 13.15 18.19 -4.53
C ARG A 67 12.67 19.48 -3.86
N LYS A 68 12.28 19.44 -2.58
CA LYS A 68 11.95 20.65 -1.80
C LYS A 68 13.19 21.52 -1.53
N LYS A 69 14.39 20.93 -1.41
CA LYS A 69 15.67 21.66 -1.23
C LYS A 69 16.32 22.13 -2.54
N GLU A 70 16.12 21.42 -3.66
CA GLU A 70 16.66 21.80 -4.98
C GLU A 70 16.00 23.05 -5.58
N ILE A 71 14.85 23.50 -5.06
CA ILE A 71 14.30 24.83 -5.38
C ILE A 71 15.19 25.96 -4.79
N GLN A 72 16.18 25.63 -3.95
CA GLN A 72 17.12 26.60 -3.38
C GLN A 72 18.60 26.41 -3.70
N GLN A 73 19.02 25.38 -4.44
CA GLN A 73 20.37 25.32 -5.03
C GLN A 73 20.61 24.04 -5.85
N ALA A 74 21.27 24.19 -7.00
CA ALA A 74 21.98 23.15 -7.75
C ALA A 74 23.40 23.72 -8.08
N PRO A 75 24.41 22.93 -8.51
CA PRO A 75 24.40 21.51 -8.87
C PRO A 75 25.53 20.66 -8.22
N GLY A 76 25.40 19.33 -8.27
CA GLY A 76 26.54 18.41 -8.25
C GLY A 76 26.46 17.30 -7.22
N GLY A 77 26.42 16.06 -7.70
CA GLY A 77 26.63 14.87 -6.89
C GLY A 77 25.93 13.65 -7.47
N ILE A 78 26.67 12.80 -8.17
CA ILE A 78 26.25 11.45 -8.54
C ILE A 78 26.21 10.66 -7.22
N ASP A 79 25.08 10.68 -6.53
CA ASP A 79 24.95 9.99 -5.25
C ASP A 79 24.61 8.52 -5.51
N ALA A 80 25.46 7.65 -4.97
CA ALA A 80 25.43 6.21 -5.15
C ALA A 80 24.02 5.65 -4.85
N ILE A 81 23.45 4.96 -5.82
CA ILE A 81 22.16 4.27 -5.75
C ILE A 81 22.31 3.04 -4.85
N PHE A 82 22.55 3.25 -3.55
CA PHE A 82 22.27 2.22 -2.56
C PHE A 82 20.77 2.16 -2.43
N THR A 83 20.22 1.05 -2.89
CA THR A 83 18.81 0.72 -2.83
C THR A 83 18.49 0.44 -1.35
N ARG A 84 18.25 1.50 -0.59
CA ARG A 84 17.78 1.42 0.80
C ARG A 84 16.43 0.73 0.80
N PRO A 85 16.02 0.01 1.84
CA PRO A 85 14.66 -0.48 1.93
C PRO A 85 13.66 0.66 2.13
N ALA A 86 12.41 0.48 1.69
CA ALA A 86 11.37 1.43 2.05
C ALA A 86 11.11 1.36 3.56
N SER A 87 10.84 2.52 4.14
CA SER A 87 10.75 2.74 5.60
C SER A 87 9.36 3.24 6.01
N ALA A 88 9.09 3.29 7.31
CA ALA A 88 7.86 3.89 7.84
C ALA A 88 7.71 5.37 7.42
N LEU A 89 8.84 6.08 7.21
CA LEU A 89 8.84 7.45 6.68
C LEU A 89 8.39 7.53 5.21
N ASP A 90 8.75 6.56 4.38
CA ASP A 90 8.30 6.51 2.98
C ASP A 90 6.77 6.30 2.92
N VAL A 91 6.26 5.40 3.78
CA VAL A 91 4.82 5.17 3.96
C VAL A 91 4.12 6.45 4.43
N ALA A 92 4.67 7.13 5.44
CA ALA A 92 4.13 8.38 5.97
C ALA A 92 4.08 9.48 4.89
N CYS A 93 5.14 9.62 4.11
CA CYS A 93 5.20 10.56 2.98
C CYS A 93 4.10 10.28 1.95
N ARG A 94 3.82 9.02 1.66
CA ARG A 94 2.77 8.66 0.70
C ARG A 94 1.38 8.93 1.25
N ILE A 95 1.14 8.61 2.52
CA ILE A 95 -0.11 8.94 3.21
C ILE A 95 -0.35 10.44 3.19
N GLU A 96 0.64 11.26 3.55
CA GLU A 96 0.55 12.72 3.53
C GLU A 96 0.10 13.24 2.15
N ALA A 97 0.61 12.66 1.06
CA ALA A 97 0.21 13.04 -0.31
C ALA A 97 -1.24 12.67 -0.67
N LYS A 98 -1.91 11.81 0.11
CA LYS A 98 -3.25 11.28 -0.17
C LYS A 98 -4.30 11.80 0.80
N VAL A 99 -3.96 12.13 2.05
CA VAL A 99 -4.95 12.57 3.07
C VAL A 99 -5.63 13.91 2.76
N GLY A 100 -4.98 14.78 1.97
CA GLY A 100 -5.54 16.08 1.56
C GLY A 100 -6.33 16.06 0.25
N LYS A 101 -6.47 14.91 -0.41
CA LYS A 101 -7.15 14.84 -1.71
C LYS A 101 -8.67 14.73 -1.53
N ASP A 102 -9.40 15.55 -2.28
CA ASP A 102 -10.85 15.57 -2.23
C ASP A 102 -11.47 14.66 -3.30
N TYR A 103 -11.61 13.38 -2.95
CA TYR A 103 -12.23 12.41 -3.83
C TYR A 103 -13.75 12.49 -3.82
N HIS A 104 -14.35 12.30 -4.99
CA HIS A 104 -15.78 12.05 -5.11
C HIS A 104 -16.09 10.58 -4.81
N VAL A 105 -16.32 10.30 -3.54
CA VAL A 105 -16.65 8.94 -3.07
C VAL A 105 -18.08 8.61 -3.47
N PRO A 106 -18.33 7.55 -4.26
CA PRO A 106 -19.69 7.20 -4.66
C PRO A 106 -20.59 6.91 -3.45
N HIS A 107 -21.88 7.24 -3.56
CA HIS A 107 -22.82 7.10 -2.45
C HIS A 107 -22.80 5.67 -1.85
N GLY A 108 -22.78 5.61 -0.52
CA GLY A 108 -22.74 4.35 0.23
C GLY A 108 -21.39 3.62 0.20
N HIS A 109 -20.35 4.18 -0.41
CA HIS A 109 -19.02 3.58 -0.38
C HIS A 109 -18.19 4.07 0.82
N GLN A 110 -17.42 3.16 1.39
CA GLN A 110 -16.41 3.47 2.40
C GLN A 110 -15.09 3.80 1.72
N LEU A 111 -14.52 4.97 2.04
CA LEU A 111 -13.23 5.38 1.50
C LEU A 111 -12.09 4.65 2.25
N GLN A 112 -11.24 3.96 1.50
CA GLN A 112 -10.09 3.23 2.02
C GLN A 112 -8.83 3.54 1.23
N LEU A 113 -7.67 3.33 1.84
CA LEU A 113 -6.36 3.52 1.22
C LEU A 113 -5.62 2.18 1.13
N LEU A 114 -5.04 1.86 -0.02
CA LEU A 114 -4.14 0.73 -0.20
C LEU A 114 -2.75 1.24 -0.60
N LEU A 115 -1.78 1.03 0.28
CA LEU A 115 -0.35 1.21 0.04
C LEU A 115 0.23 -0.13 -0.41
N ALA A 116 0.51 -0.26 -1.71
CA ALA A 116 1.21 -1.39 -2.29
C ALA A 116 2.73 -1.14 -2.22
N ALA A 117 3.46 -2.01 -1.54
CA ALA A 117 4.90 -1.89 -1.39
C ALA A 117 5.63 -3.16 -1.84
N GLY A 118 6.93 -3.05 -2.09
CA GLY A 118 7.73 -4.19 -2.59
C GLY A 118 7.26 -4.64 -3.98
N THR A 119 6.90 -3.69 -4.84
CA THR A 119 6.47 -3.96 -6.21
C THR A 119 7.68 -4.08 -7.13
N VAL A 120 7.61 -4.98 -8.13
CA VAL A 120 8.64 -5.08 -9.17
C VAL A 120 8.26 -4.14 -10.30
N GLU A 121 9.02 -3.06 -10.49
CA GLU A 121 8.86 -2.21 -11.68
C GLU A 121 9.29 -2.99 -12.93
N HIS A 122 8.50 -2.90 -14.01
CA HIS A 122 8.93 -3.38 -15.31
C HIS A 122 9.97 -2.40 -15.89
N GLY A 123 11.24 -2.83 -15.94
CA GLY A 123 12.28 -2.21 -16.78
C GLY A 123 13.39 -1.44 -16.06
N GLY A 124 13.33 -1.26 -14.74
CA GLY A 124 14.42 -0.71 -13.92
C GLY A 124 14.80 -1.73 -12.86
N GLY A 125 16.10 -1.88 -12.59
CA GLY A 125 16.66 -2.92 -11.70
C GLY A 125 15.80 -3.20 -10.46
N SER A 126 15.47 -4.48 -10.30
CA SER A 126 14.73 -5.03 -9.18
C SER A 126 15.26 -4.48 -7.87
N THR A 127 14.45 -3.65 -7.20
CA THR A 127 14.68 -3.27 -5.81
C THR A 127 13.64 -3.95 -4.96
N SER A 128 13.71 -5.28 -4.96
CA SER A 128 13.15 -6.10 -3.89
C SER A 128 13.72 -5.58 -2.57
N LEU A 129 12.90 -4.87 -1.82
CA LEU A 129 13.34 -4.26 -0.58
C LEU A 129 12.46 -4.75 0.55
N LEU A 130 13.11 -5.53 1.41
CA LEU A 130 12.60 -5.93 2.71
C LEU A 130 12.19 -4.67 3.46
N LEU A 131 10.90 -4.45 3.65
CA LEU A 131 10.46 -3.35 4.51
C LEU A 131 10.81 -3.72 5.95
N TYR A 132 11.65 -2.91 6.59
CA TYR A 132 11.85 -3.01 8.03
C TYR A 132 10.85 -2.07 8.70
N LEU A 133 9.66 -2.58 9.01
CA LEU A 133 8.58 -1.78 9.55
C LEU A 133 8.33 -2.13 11.00
N SER A 134 8.54 -1.15 11.87
CA SER A 134 7.97 -1.19 13.20
C SER A 134 6.53 -0.68 13.15
N VAL A 135 5.58 -1.49 13.62
CA VAL A 135 4.18 -1.07 13.78
C VAL A 135 4.07 0.14 14.71
N GLN A 136 4.93 0.20 15.74
CA GLN A 136 4.98 1.35 16.64
C GLN A 136 5.39 2.63 15.89
N GLU A 137 6.43 2.55 15.06
CA GLU A 137 6.92 3.68 14.27
C GLU A 137 5.89 4.12 13.21
N LEU A 138 5.26 3.17 12.52
CA LEU A 138 4.16 3.44 11.60
C LEU A 138 3.02 4.20 12.28
N ASN A 139 2.62 3.78 13.48
CA ASN A 139 1.59 4.47 14.25
C ASN A 139 2.03 5.88 14.66
N GLN A 140 3.24 6.02 15.21
CA GLN A 140 3.78 7.32 15.62
C GLN A 140 3.82 8.33 14.47
N LEU A 141 4.18 7.88 13.26
CA LEU A 141 4.31 8.78 12.11
C LEU A 141 2.97 9.07 11.43
N THR A 142 2.02 8.13 11.42
CA THR A 142 0.89 8.19 10.47
C THR A 142 -0.50 8.23 11.10
N HIS A 143 -0.63 7.86 12.37
CA HIS A 143 -1.94 7.72 13.01
C HIS A 143 -2.75 9.02 12.97
N ASP A 144 -2.18 10.12 13.47
CA ASP A 144 -2.86 11.43 13.52
C ASP A 144 -3.26 11.93 12.12
N MET A 145 -2.43 11.68 11.11
CA MET A 145 -2.72 12.08 9.73
C MET A 145 -3.92 11.30 9.16
N LEU A 146 -3.94 9.99 9.38
CA LEU A 146 -5.03 9.12 8.92
C LEU A 146 -6.32 9.39 9.71
N GLU A 147 -6.22 9.60 11.03
CA GLU A 147 -7.35 9.91 11.90
C GLU A 147 -8.04 11.21 11.48
N ARG A 148 -7.29 12.24 11.11
CA ARG A 148 -7.85 13.52 10.62
C ARG A 148 -8.34 13.46 9.17
N SER A 149 -7.99 12.41 8.43
CA SER A 149 -8.40 12.25 7.02
C SER A 149 -9.83 11.72 6.87
N ARG A 150 -10.29 11.56 5.63
CA ARG A 150 -11.57 10.90 5.32
C ARG A 150 -11.48 9.36 5.23
N TYR A 151 -10.27 8.80 5.25
CA TYR A 151 -10.08 7.36 5.18
C TYR A 151 -10.63 6.69 6.44
N GLN A 152 -11.34 5.57 6.24
CA GLN A 152 -11.90 4.75 7.32
C GLN A 152 -10.97 3.60 7.66
N HIS A 153 -10.29 3.06 6.64
CA HIS A 153 -9.27 2.03 6.75
C HIS A 153 -8.10 2.36 5.84
N ALA A 154 -6.91 1.94 6.25
CA ALA A 154 -5.75 1.89 5.36
C ALA A 154 -5.10 0.51 5.43
N TYR A 155 -4.53 0.07 4.32
CA TYR A 155 -3.79 -1.17 4.23
C TYR A 155 -2.40 -0.89 3.70
N LEU A 156 -1.42 -1.62 4.23
CA LEU A 156 -0.08 -1.69 3.69
C LEU A 156 0.16 -3.15 3.35
N HIS A 157 0.23 -3.44 2.05
CA HIS A 157 0.34 -4.79 1.52
C HIS A 157 1.69 -4.96 0.81
N LEU A 158 2.48 -5.91 1.31
CA LEU A 158 3.77 -6.26 0.72
C LEU A 158 3.50 -7.20 -0.45
N GLN A 159 3.62 -6.68 -1.67
CA GLN A 159 3.34 -7.42 -2.90
C GLN A 159 4.36 -8.55 -3.15
N LEU A 160 5.50 -8.49 -2.46
CA LEU A 160 6.47 -9.58 -2.30
C LEU A 160 6.44 -10.06 -0.85
N GLY A 161 6.05 -11.31 -0.63
CA GLY A 161 5.92 -11.92 0.69
C GLY A 161 4.48 -11.98 1.20
N SER A 162 4.31 -12.10 2.51
CA SER A 162 3.02 -12.26 3.19
C SER A 162 2.69 -11.12 4.17
N GLY A 163 3.44 -10.02 4.15
CA GLY A 163 3.19 -8.91 5.06
C GLY A 163 1.93 -8.15 4.67
N LEU A 164 0.93 -8.16 5.56
CA LEU A 164 -0.26 -7.33 5.44
C LEU A 164 -0.49 -6.60 6.76
N TYR A 165 -0.61 -5.28 6.67
CA TYR A 165 -0.93 -4.43 7.81
C TYR A 165 -2.23 -3.70 7.53
N GLU A 166 -3.01 -3.51 8.58
CA GLU A 166 -4.28 -2.79 8.54
C GLU A 166 -4.24 -1.70 9.61
N TRP A 167 -4.67 -0.51 9.21
CA TRP A 167 -4.96 0.59 10.10
C TRP A 167 -6.46 0.80 10.21
N THR A 168 -6.91 1.01 11.45
CA THR A 168 -8.23 1.56 11.74
C THR A 168 -8.08 2.76 12.67
N ARG A 169 -9.08 3.64 12.69
CA ARG A 169 -9.11 4.77 13.65
C ARG A 169 -8.97 4.33 15.10
N ARG A 170 -9.54 3.18 15.45
CA ARG A 170 -9.59 2.68 16.82
C ARG A 170 -8.27 2.04 17.26
N ASP A 171 -7.68 1.23 16.39
CA ASP A 171 -6.60 0.32 16.78
C ASP A 171 -5.24 0.79 16.27
N GLY A 172 -5.20 1.76 15.36
CA GLY A 172 -3.98 2.07 14.61
C GLY A 172 -3.58 0.94 13.66
N TRP A 173 -2.34 0.99 13.17
CA TRP A 173 -1.72 -0.07 12.40
C TRP A 173 -1.52 -1.31 13.26
N ARG A 174 -1.83 -2.46 12.69
CA ARG A 174 -1.50 -3.80 13.19
C ARG A 174 -1.17 -4.72 12.04
N GLU A 175 -0.32 -5.71 12.28
CA GLU A 175 -0.08 -6.78 11.33
C GLU A 175 -1.28 -7.74 11.33
N ILE A 176 -1.70 -8.19 10.15
CA ILE A 176 -2.70 -9.22 9.95
C ILE A 176 -1.96 -10.51 9.61
N HIS A 177 -1.88 -11.41 10.59
CA HIS A 177 -1.45 -12.78 10.31
C HIS A 177 -2.56 -13.51 9.55
N THR A 178 -2.22 -14.00 8.36
CA THR A 178 -3.15 -14.77 7.54
C THR A 178 -3.03 -16.25 7.91
N PRO A 179 -4.08 -16.89 8.43
CA PRO A 179 -4.00 -18.26 8.98
C PRO A 179 -3.69 -19.37 7.95
N GLY A 180 -3.51 -19.03 6.66
CA GLY A 180 -3.18 -19.98 5.60
C GLY A 180 -1.69 -20.29 5.45
N LEU A 181 -0.78 -19.38 5.84
CA LEU A 181 0.66 -19.56 5.60
C LEU A 181 1.33 -20.45 6.66
N ASP A 182 0.86 -20.38 7.91
CA ASP A 182 1.40 -21.20 9.01
C ASP A 182 1.20 -22.71 8.74
N ARG A 183 0.07 -23.09 8.11
CA ARG A 183 -0.20 -24.49 7.78
C ARG A 183 0.68 -25.06 6.67
N ALA A 184 1.10 -24.24 5.70
CA ALA A 184 1.96 -24.69 4.60
C ALA A 184 3.39 -24.95 5.11
N LEU A 185 3.92 -24.02 5.92
CA LEU A 185 5.23 -24.15 6.55
C LEU A 185 5.29 -25.29 7.59
N GLU A 186 4.24 -25.48 8.39
CA GLU A 186 4.13 -26.64 9.29
C GLU A 186 4.09 -27.98 8.55
N THR A 187 3.49 -28.02 7.36
CA THR A 187 3.39 -29.25 6.55
C THR A 187 4.75 -29.60 5.92
N GLU A 188 5.50 -28.62 5.42
CA GLU A 188 6.85 -28.83 4.89
C GLU A 188 7.84 -29.23 5.99
N MET A 189 7.78 -28.59 7.17
CA MET A 189 8.66 -28.96 8.30
C MET A 189 8.36 -30.37 8.85
N ARG A 190 7.12 -30.85 8.76
CA ARG A 190 6.76 -32.24 9.13
C ARG A 190 7.18 -33.27 8.09
N GLN A 191 7.39 -32.88 6.83
CA GLN A 191 7.84 -33.76 5.76
C GLN A 191 9.37 -33.80 5.64
N ALA A 192 10.07 -32.71 5.96
CA ALA A 192 11.54 -32.65 5.99
C ALA A 192 12.18 -33.33 7.21
N GLY A 193 11.37 -33.75 8.20
CA GLY A 193 11.81 -34.45 9.40
C GLY A 193 11.58 -35.97 9.40
N ARG A 194 11.41 -36.60 8.23
CA ARG A 194 11.33 -38.07 8.07
C ARG A 194 12.44 -38.60 7.19
#